data_AF-A0A5C6D7K0-F1
#
_entry.id   AF-A0A5C6D7K0-F1
#
_cell.length_a   1.000
_cell.length_b   1.000
_cell.length_c   1.000
_cell.angle_alpha   90.00
_cell.angle_beta   90.00
_cell.angle_gamma   90.00
#
_symmetry.space_group_name_H-M   'P 1'
#
loop_
_entity.id
_entity.type
_entity.pdbx_description
1 polymer ?
#
loop_
_entity_poly.entity_id
_entity_poly.type
_entity_poly.pdbx_seq_one_letter_code
_entity_poly.pdbx_strand_id
1 'polypeptide(L)'
;MPLSNERGKPHDGVEASARTKRESDDGGPVKTRSISLCDQFDIQLCHGSLSLGDHALTQFWLDKRTLVSRSGTRGRNFQPILDFFRRTALQIGGVQIETIETHLLANLLPHVRHDGAQKIFPDAKLRKQTKKLRGEAAAELDQLISCCREDRLTILEFHEKVRDAVGLPCFSAEEFAVYQKWSGEMFDGLQQLWVDELSEAVATVEKRWNTWNRRFGRRCKNLNQKTVLDVLSFESKAAFQQCYSAAWTAILPQLMSDEEPREISECFHGLWHLDQRIENPESGHDIHLLHGLVLGLHPAFGLLIATQTGRELIGDMVSDPTNIPAQERFFNASLVAFFHYDAARSTYNANRRNF
;
A
#
# COMPACT_ATOMS: atom_id res chain seq x y z
N MET A 1 18.66 -55.76 57.60
CA MET A 1 19.83 -55.22 56.85
C MET A 1 19.67 -55.57 55.38
N PRO A 2 20.17 -54.75 54.42
CA PRO A 2 19.45 -53.57 53.93
C PRO A 2 19.41 -53.58 52.36
N LEU A 3 19.02 -52.55 51.57
CA LEU A 3 18.83 -51.09 51.74
C LEU A 3 17.55 -50.60 51.03
N SER A 4 17.14 -49.38 51.34
CA SER A 4 16.25 -48.52 50.54
C SER A 4 16.98 -47.84 49.38
N ASN A 5 16.25 -47.42 48.34
CA ASN A 5 16.61 -46.21 47.59
C ASN A 5 15.40 -45.61 46.85
N GLU A 6 14.88 -44.50 47.36
CA GLU A 6 13.88 -43.67 46.69
C GLU A 6 14.57 -42.82 45.63
N ARG A 7 13.94 -42.63 44.45
CA ARG A 7 14.16 -41.45 43.61
C ARG A 7 12.88 -41.03 42.91
N GLY A 8 12.14 -40.12 43.53
CA GLY A 8 11.25 -39.24 42.79
C GLY A 8 12.07 -38.24 41.95
N LYS A 9 11.54 -37.86 40.79
CA LYS A 9 11.96 -36.68 40.02
C LYS A 9 10.72 -36.04 39.37
N PRO A 10 10.75 -34.72 39.10
CA PRO A 10 9.54 -33.92 38.96
C PRO A 10 8.91 -34.00 37.57
N HIS A 11 7.58 -33.81 37.55
CA HIS A 11 6.86 -33.37 36.36
C HIS A 11 7.02 -31.86 36.23
N ASP A 12 8.00 -31.42 35.43
CA ASP A 12 8.01 -30.07 34.88
C ASP A 12 7.39 -30.08 33.48
N GLY A 13 6.55 -29.07 33.21
CA GLY A 13 5.77 -28.98 31.99
C GLY A 13 6.64 -28.70 30.77
N VAL A 14 6.46 -29.49 29.71
CA VAL A 14 6.94 -29.12 28.38
C VAL A 14 5.85 -28.29 27.70
N GLU A 15 6.04 -26.97 27.69
CA GLU A 15 5.21 -26.07 26.88
C GLU A 15 5.27 -26.50 25.42
N ALA A 16 4.10 -26.78 24.85
CA ALA A 16 3.97 -27.14 23.45
C ALA A 16 4.20 -25.91 22.58
N SER A 17 5.46 -25.70 22.16
CA SER A 17 5.87 -24.63 21.24
C SER A 17 5.03 -24.66 19.96
N ALA A 18 4.02 -23.79 19.89
CA ALA A 18 3.08 -23.70 18.79
C ALA A 18 3.75 -23.07 17.56
N ARG A 19 4.31 -23.92 16.70
CA ARG A 19 4.83 -23.50 15.39
C ARG A 19 3.69 -23.04 14.48
N THR A 20 3.41 -21.74 14.45
CA THR A 20 2.43 -21.12 13.54
C THR A 20 2.91 -21.23 12.09
N LYS A 21 2.41 -22.26 11.40
CA LYS A 21 2.81 -22.60 10.02
C LYS A 21 2.18 -21.60 9.03
N ARG A 22 2.94 -20.60 8.57
CA ARG A 22 2.49 -19.64 7.53
C ARG A 22 2.17 -20.36 6.21
N GLU A 23 0.89 -20.49 5.88
CA GLU A 23 0.35 -20.98 4.59
C GLU A 23 0.50 -19.93 3.46
N SER A 24 1.73 -19.48 3.16
CA SER A 24 1.97 -18.49 2.09
C SER A 24 3.18 -18.74 1.18
N ASP A 25 3.85 -19.89 1.33
CA ASP A 25 4.88 -20.38 0.39
C ASP A 25 4.91 -21.94 0.30
N ASP A 26 3.83 -22.63 0.74
CA ASP A 26 3.49 -23.98 0.27
C ASP A 26 2.57 -23.81 -0.94
N GLY A 27 2.66 -24.68 -1.96
CA GLY A 27 1.92 -24.56 -3.22
C GLY A 27 0.41 -24.82 -3.16
N GLY A 28 -0.21 -24.67 -1.99
CA GLY A 28 -1.66 -24.75 -1.82
C GLY A 28 -2.39 -23.54 -2.42
N PRO A 29 -3.66 -23.69 -2.80
CA PRO A 29 -4.46 -22.57 -3.28
C PRO A 29 -4.70 -21.57 -2.14
N VAL A 30 -4.31 -20.30 -2.37
CA VAL A 30 -4.71 -19.19 -1.49
C VAL A 30 -6.23 -19.15 -1.43
N LYS A 31 -6.79 -19.21 -0.21
CA LYS A 31 -8.25 -19.16 0.00
C LYS A 31 -8.78 -17.81 -0.46
N THR A 32 -9.91 -17.81 -1.17
CA THR A 32 -10.54 -16.58 -1.67
C THR A 32 -12.01 -16.50 -1.34
N ARG A 33 -12.48 -15.30 -1.00
CA ARG A 33 -13.87 -14.94 -0.71
C ARG A 33 -14.31 -13.88 -1.72
N SER A 34 -15.44 -14.08 -2.39
CA SER A 34 -16.10 -12.98 -3.13
C SER A 34 -16.88 -12.12 -2.14
N ILE A 35 -16.90 -10.81 -2.37
CA ILE A 35 -17.69 -9.85 -1.59
C ILE A 35 -18.20 -8.75 -2.54
N SER A 36 -19.42 -8.29 -2.30
CA SER A 36 -20.06 -7.26 -3.11
C SER A 36 -19.73 -5.88 -2.53
N LEU A 37 -19.23 -4.97 -3.36
CA LEU A 37 -19.09 -3.55 -3.04
C LEU A 37 -20.47 -2.86 -2.98
N CYS A 38 -21.37 -3.31 -3.85
CA CYS A 38 -22.80 -3.00 -3.90
C CYS A 38 -23.48 -4.00 -4.86
N ASP A 39 -24.79 -3.86 -5.10
CA ASP A 39 -25.63 -4.74 -5.94
C ASP A 39 -25.14 -4.98 -7.39
N GLN A 40 -24.10 -4.26 -7.85
CA GLN A 40 -23.60 -4.29 -9.23
C GLN A 40 -22.13 -4.74 -9.34
N PHE A 41 -21.35 -4.71 -8.26
CA PHE A 41 -19.90 -4.83 -8.32
C PHE A 41 -19.37 -5.80 -7.27
N ASP A 42 -18.80 -6.92 -7.71
CA ASP A 42 -18.12 -7.88 -6.84
C ASP A 42 -16.60 -7.77 -6.96
N ILE A 43 -15.91 -7.99 -5.83
CA ILE A 43 -14.45 -8.19 -5.79
C ILE A 43 -14.11 -9.51 -5.12
N GLN A 44 -12.95 -10.06 -5.49
CA GLN A 44 -12.40 -11.30 -4.91
C GLN A 44 -11.24 -10.98 -3.98
N LEU A 45 -11.47 -11.18 -2.68
CA LEU A 45 -10.47 -11.12 -1.62
C LEU A 45 -9.70 -12.44 -1.51
N CYS A 46 -8.45 -12.35 -1.11
CA CYS A 46 -7.71 -13.42 -0.45
C CYS A 46 -7.83 -13.27 1.07
N HIS A 47 -7.70 -14.38 1.81
CA HIS A 47 -7.69 -14.33 3.28
C HIS A 47 -6.79 -15.41 3.91
N GLY A 48 -6.38 -15.17 5.16
CA GLY A 48 -5.55 -16.08 5.95
C GLY A 48 -5.41 -15.61 7.40
N SER A 49 -5.00 -16.50 8.29
CA SER A 49 -4.78 -16.16 9.71
C SER A 49 -3.50 -15.34 9.89
N LEU A 50 -3.60 -14.31 10.73
CA LEU A 50 -2.52 -13.41 11.14
C LEU A 50 -2.52 -13.32 12.67
N SER A 51 -1.33 -13.27 13.28
CA SER A 51 -1.17 -12.94 14.71
C SER A 51 -0.37 -11.65 14.85
N LEU A 52 -0.88 -10.73 15.67
CA LEU A 52 -0.35 -9.40 15.96
C LEU A 52 -0.15 -9.29 17.47
N GLY A 53 1.05 -9.62 17.95
CA GLY A 53 1.28 -9.91 19.36
C GLY A 53 0.34 -11.03 19.83
N ASP A 54 -0.37 -10.77 20.93
CA ASP A 54 -1.33 -11.68 21.56
C ASP A 54 -2.69 -11.77 20.82
N HIS A 55 -2.91 -10.95 19.79
CA HIS A 55 -4.15 -10.97 19.00
C HIS A 55 -4.03 -11.90 17.79
N ALA A 56 -5.06 -12.71 17.54
CA ALA A 56 -5.21 -13.49 16.33
C ALA A 56 -6.44 -12.99 15.55
N LEU A 57 -6.29 -12.78 14.24
CA LEU A 57 -7.37 -12.29 13.37
C LEU A 57 -7.28 -12.85 11.95
N THR A 58 -8.33 -12.69 11.16
CA THR A 58 -8.34 -13.02 9.72
C THR A 58 -7.85 -11.81 8.92
N GLN A 59 -6.65 -11.89 8.34
CA GLN A 59 -6.20 -10.87 7.39
C GLN A 59 -6.89 -11.10 6.04
N PHE A 60 -7.70 -10.14 5.60
CA PHE A 60 -8.17 -10.01 4.22
C PHE A 60 -7.24 -9.11 3.38
N TRP A 61 -7.05 -9.42 2.09
CA TRP A 61 -6.33 -8.56 1.14
C TRP A 61 -6.74 -8.81 -0.31
N LEU A 62 -6.44 -7.88 -1.22
CA LEU A 62 -6.57 -8.10 -2.67
C LEU A 62 -5.23 -8.54 -3.27
N ASP A 63 -5.22 -9.63 -4.04
CA ASP A 63 -4.02 -10.06 -4.77
C ASP A 63 -3.64 -9.00 -5.80
N LYS A 64 -2.40 -8.48 -5.75
CA LYS A 64 -1.87 -7.47 -6.68
C LYS A 64 -2.05 -7.85 -8.16
N ARG A 65 -2.09 -9.13 -8.51
CA ARG A 65 -2.39 -9.63 -9.88
C ARG A 65 -3.82 -9.32 -10.35
N THR A 66 -4.76 -9.19 -9.41
CA THR A 66 -6.16 -8.83 -9.66
C THR A 66 -6.37 -7.31 -9.66
N LEU A 67 -5.45 -6.53 -9.08
CA LEU A 67 -5.47 -5.08 -9.11
C LEU A 67 -4.93 -4.54 -10.44
N VAL A 68 -3.79 -5.05 -10.93
CA VAL A 68 -3.26 -4.69 -12.26
C VAL A 68 -2.60 -5.92 -12.87
N SER A 69 -3.09 -6.40 -14.01
CA SER A 69 -2.44 -7.46 -14.75
C SER A 69 -1.38 -6.90 -15.70
N ARG A 70 -0.35 -7.70 -15.98
CA ARG A 70 0.75 -7.29 -16.87
C ARG A 70 0.28 -7.31 -18.33
N SER A 71 0.86 -6.43 -19.14
CA SER A 71 0.61 -6.32 -20.59
C SER A 71 -0.78 -5.78 -20.97
N GLY A 72 -1.17 -4.62 -20.43
CA GLY A 72 -2.31 -3.82 -20.91
C GLY A 72 -3.70 -4.42 -20.66
N THR A 73 -3.79 -5.52 -19.91
CA THR A 73 -5.06 -6.09 -19.44
C THR A 73 -5.44 -5.47 -18.10
N ARG A 74 -6.74 -5.42 -17.80
CA ARG A 74 -7.27 -5.02 -16.48
C ARG A 74 -7.41 -6.27 -15.61
N GLY A 75 -6.97 -6.19 -14.35
CA GLY A 75 -7.15 -7.29 -13.41
C GLY A 75 -8.61 -7.40 -12.96
N ARG A 76 -9.04 -8.59 -12.49
CA ARG A 76 -10.45 -8.86 -12.12
C ARG A 76 -11.07 -7.81 -11.18
N ASN A 77 -10.29 -7.28 -10.23
CA ASN A 77 -10.76 -6.34 -9.22
C ASN A 77 -10.54 -4.87 -9.63
N PHE A 78 -9.81 -4.61 -10.73
CA PHE A 78 -9.51 -3.24 -11.18
C PHE A 78 -10.77 -2.46 -11.56
N GLN A 79 -11.60 -3.01 -12.45
CA GLN A 79 -12.78 -2.31 -12.95
C GLN A 79 -13.87 -2.14 -11.89
N PRO A 80 -14.25 -3.17 -11.10
CA PRO A 80 -15.23 -3.02 -10.02
C PRO A 80 -14.87 -1.91 -9.01
N ILE A 81 -13.59 -1.74 -8.68
CA ILE A 81 -13.11 -0.69 -7.77
C ILE A 81 -13.33 0.72 -8.36
N LEU A 82 -13.05 0.90 -9.66
CA LEU A 82 -13.23 2.19 -10.34
C LEU A 82 -14.71 2.54 -10.52
N ASP A 83 -15.51 1.57 -10.98
CA ASP A 83 -16.94 1.74 -11.19
C ASP A 83 -17.66 2.06 -9.87
N PHE A 84 -17.27 1.37 -8.78
CA PHE A 84 -17.75 1.67 -7.43
C PHE A 84 -17.38 3.09 -7.00
N PHE A 85 -16.11 3.49 -7.11
CA PHE A 85 -15.66 4.84 -6.73
C PHE A 85 -16.45 5.94 -7.45
N ARG A 86 -16.65 5.81 -8.77
CA ARG A 86 -17.46 6.75 -9.55
C ARG A 86 -18.93 6.74 -9.12
N ARG A 87 -19.53 5.56 -8.90
CA ARG A 87 -20.93 5.45 -8.46
C ARG A 87 -21.13 6.17 -7.12
N THR A 88 -20.25 5.95 -6.15
CA THR A 88 -20.30 6.60 -4.83
C THR A 88 -20.14 8.12 -4.95
N ALA A 89 -19.20 8.60 -5.77
CA ALA A 89 -19.01 10.03 -6.03
C ALA A 89 -20.28 10.71 -6.60
N LEU A 90 -20.92 10.07 -7.60
CA LEU A 90 -22.17 10.56 -8.18
C LEU A 90 -23.34 10.54 -7.18
N GLN A 91 -23.42 9.52 -6.32
CA GLN A 91 -24.49 9.37 -5.32
C GLN A 91 -24.41 10.39 -4.18
N ILE A 92 -23.20 10.81 -3.78
CA ILE A 92 -23.00 11.83 -2.73
C ILE A 92 -23.27 13.25 -3.29
N GLY A 93 -23.50 13.40 -4.59
CA GLY A 93 -23.74 14.70 -5.25
C GLY A 93 -22.50 15.59 -5.35
N GLY A 94 -21.35 15.12 -4.86
CA GLY A 94 -20.06 15.79 -4.90
C GLY A 94 -19.31 15.50 -6.19
N VAL A 95 -19.73 16.12 -7.30
CA VAL A 95 -18.95 16.14 -8.56
C VAL A 95 -17.80 17.15 -8.43
N GLN A 96 -16.90 16.88 -7.48
CA GLN A 96 -15.68 17.64 -7.23
C GLN A 96 -14.62 17.30 -8.31
N ILE A 97 -13.85 18.30 -8.73
CA ILE A 97 -12.88 18.14 -9.82
C ILE A 97 -11.80 17.11 -9.44
N GLU A 98 -11.33 17.15 -8.19
CA GLU A 98 -10.35 16.24 -7.60
C GLU A 98 -10.81 14.77 -7.68
N THR A 99 -12.12 14.53 -7.58
CA THR A 99 -12.71 13.18 -7.65
C THR A 99 -12.77 12.68 -9.09
N ILE A 100 -13.07 13.56 -10.05
CA ILE A 100 -13.02 13.25 -11.48
C ILE A 100 -11.58 12.97 -11.92
N GLU A 101 -10.64 13.84 -11.55
CA GLU A 101 -9.22 13.71 -11.85
C GLU A 101 -8.66 12.41 -11.25
N THR A 102 -8.95 12.13 -9.97
CA THR A 102 -8.61 10.86 -9.31
C THR A 102 -9.14 9.65 -10.10
N HIS A 103 -10.42 9.61 -10.46
CA HIS A 103 -10.96 8.49 -11.21
C HIS A 103 -10.32 8.32 -12.60
N LEU A 104 -10.07 9.43 -13.32
CA LEU A 104 -9.48 9.42 -14.65
C LEU A 104 -7.98 9.03 -14.62
N LEU A 105 -7.22 9.53 -13.65
CA LEU A 105 -5.85 9.11 -13.36
C LEU A 105 -5.76 7.64 -13.01
N ALA A 106 -6.67 7.14 -12.18
CA ALA A 106 -6.71 5.72 -11.81
C ALA A 106 -6.96 4.81 -13.03
N ASN A 107 -7.75 5.26 -14.01
CA ASN A 107 -7.95 4.56 -15.29
C ASN A 107 -6.68 4.48 -16.16
N LEU A 108 -5.73 5.42 -16.00
CA LEU A 108 -4.46 5.38 -16.72
C LEU A 108 -3.49 4.31 -16.20
N LEU A 109 -3.66 3.77 -14.98
CA LEU A 109 -2.69 2.87 -14.33
C LEU A 109 -2.19 1.68 -15.19
N PRO A 110 -2.99 1.03 -16.07
CA PRO A 110 -2.49 -0.02 -16.97
C PRO A 110 -1.50 0.48 -18.05
N HIS A 111 -1.49 1.78 -18.34
CA HIS A 111 -0.74 2.44 -19.43
C HIS A 111 0.46 3.25 -18.94
N VAL A 112 0.68 3.36 -17.62
CA VAL A 112 1.71 4.25 -17.06
C VAL A 112 3.13 3.71 -17.19
N ARG A 113 4.10 4.61 -17.03
CA ARG A 113 5.51 4.25 -16.99
C ARG A 113 5.84 3.72 -15.60
N HIS A 114 5.67 2.42 -15.36
CA HIS A 114 6.02 1.83 -14.07
C HIS A 114 7.46 2.16 -13.64
N ASP A 115 8.45 2.00 -14.53
CA ASP A 115 9.86 2.38 -14.27
C ASP A 115 10.05 3.90 -14.02
N GLY A 116 9.12 4.73 -14.49
CA GLY A 116 9.09 6.17 -14.26
C GLY A 116 8.55 6.49 -12.86
N ALA A 117 7.36 5.99 -12.54
CA ALA A 117 6.76 6.10 -11.21
C ALA A 117 7.70 5.59 -10.10
N GLN A 118 8.52 4.56 -10.36
CA GLN A 118 9.54 4.05 -9.42
C GLN A 118 10.71 5.01 -9.13
N LYS A 119 10.88 6.08 -9.91
CA LYS A 119 11.82 7.17 -9.59
C LYS A 119 11.20 8.21 -8.65
N ILE A 120 9.87 8.31 -8.67
CA ILE A 120 9.10 9.22 -7.82
C ILE A 120 8.92 8.56 -6.47
N PHE A 121 8.37 7.35 -6.44
CA PHE A 121 8.18 6.60 -5.20
C PHE A 121 8.56 5.10 -5.36
N PRO A 122 9.48 4.58 -4.53
CA PRO A 122 9.98 3.21 -4.65
C PRO A 122 9.08 2.17 -3.95
N ASP A 123 8.20 1.52 -4.70
CA ASP A 123 7.21 0.56 -4.17
C ASP A 123 6.99 -0.70 -5.05
N ALA A 124 7.86 -0.91 -6.04
CA ALA A 124 7.91 -2.14 -6.82
C ALA A 124 8.70 -3.21 -6.07
N LYS A 125 8.00 -4.28 -5.66
CA LYS A 125 8.60 -5.48 -5.04
C LYS A 125 9.91 -5.87 -5.74
N LEU A 126 10.98 -6.05 -4.96
CA LEU A 126 12.25 -6.60 -5.42
C LEU A 126 12.03 -7.91 -6.18
N ARG A 127 12.90 -8.20 -7.16
CA ARG A 127 12.82 -9.41 -8.00
C ARG A 127 12.70 -10.66 -7.12
N LYS A 128 11.93 -11.68 -7.55
CA LYS A 128 11.63 -12.92 -6.79
C LYS A 128 12.83 -13.42 -5.96
N GLN A 129 12.89 -13.00 -4.70
CA GLN A 129 13.84 -13.52 -3.72
C GLN A 129 13.44 -14.96 -3.36
N THR A 130 14.44 -15.80 -3.13
CA THR A 130 14.23 -17.15 -2.58
C THR A 130 13.59 -17.04 -1.19
N LYS A 131 12.91 -18.09 -0.75
CA LYS A 131 12.31 -18.14 0.60
C LYS A 131 13.35 -17.87 1.70
N LYS A 132 14.58 -18.35 1.49
CA LYS A 132 15.75 -18.07 2.33
C LYS A 132 16.07 -16.57 2.41
N LEU A 133 16.30 -15.90 1.27
CA LEU A 133 16.62 -14.47 1.23
C LEU A 133 15.52 -13.58 1.85
N ARG A 134 14.24 -13.95 1.70
CA ARG A 134 13.13 -13.24 2.37
C ARG A 134 13.15 -13.45 3.88
N GLY A 135 13.49 -14.65 4.35
CA GLY A 135 13.64 -14.94 5.77
C GLY A 135 14.83 -14.20 6.39
N GLU A 136 15.95 -14.13 5.66
CA GLU A 136 17.14 -13.36 6.06
C GLU A 136 16.82 -11.86 6.18
N ALA A 137 16.22 -11.26 5.15
CA ALA A 137 15.81 -9.85 5.17
C ALA A 137 14.73 -9.53 6.22
N ALA A 138 13.84 -10.48 6.54
CA ALA A 138 12.87 -10.31 7.62
C ALA A 138 13.54 -10.40 9.00
N ALA A 139 14.53 -11.28 9.19
CA ALA A 139 15.26 -11.41 10.44
C ALA A 139 16.22 -10.23 10.70
N GLU A 140 16.87 -9.71 9.66
CA GLU A 140 17.66 -8.47 9.73
C GLU A 140 16.78 -7.29 10.14
N LEU A 141 15.62 -7.12 9.50
CA LEU A 141 14.66 -6.09 9.88
C LEU A 141 14.11 -6.26 11.30
N ASP A 142 13.82 -7.50 11.73
CA ASP A 142 13.34 -7.78 13.09
C ASP A 142 14.36 -7.35 14.15
N GLN A 143 15.65 -7.63 13.91
CA GLN A 143 16.74 -7.16 14.79
C GLN A 143 16.82 -5.63 14.84
N LEU A 144 16.76 -4.96 13.69
CA LEU A 144 16.79 -3.49 13.63
C LEU A 144 15.63 -2.87 14.41
N ILE A 145 14.40 -3.34 14.19
CA ILE A 145 13.21 -2.85 14.90
C ILE A 145 13.27 -3.19 16.39
N SER A 146 13.76 -4.38 16.77
CA SER A 146 13.91 -4.75 18.18
C SER A 146 14.92 -3.87 18.91
N CYS A 147 15.97 -3.38 18.25
CA CYS A 147 16.94 -2.46 18.85
C CYS A 147 16.37 -1.06 19.10
N CYS A 148 15.41 -0.61 18.29
CA CYS A 148 14.75 0.69 18.41
C CYS A 148 13.27 0.59 18.81
N ARG A 149 12.88 -0.49 19.50
CA ARG A 149 11.46 -0.78 19.80
C ARG A 149 10.78 0.39 20.53
N GLU A 150 11.45 0.95 21.53
CA GLU A 150 10.93 2.03 22.36
C GLU A 150 11.18 3.44 21.81
N ASP A 151 11.88 3.56 20.68
CA ASP A 151 12.06 4.84 20.00
C ASP A 151 10.72 5.28 19.40
N ARG A 152 10.39 6.56 19.59
CA ARG A 152 9.10 7.16 19.24
C ARG A 152 9.27 8.18 18.14
N LEU A 153 8.30 8.21 17.22
CA LEU A 153 8.27 9.12 16.09
C LEU A 153 6.84 9.62 15.86
N THR A 154 6.60 10.92 15.87
CA THR A 154 5.26 11.47 15.60
C THR A 154 4.83 11.22 14.15
N ILE A 155 3.53 11.25 13.91
CA ILE A 155 2.95 11.02 12.58
C ILE A 155 3.42 12.05 11.53
N LEU A 156 3.68 13.30 11.96
CA LEU A 156 4.24 14.36 11.12
C LEU A 156 5.73 14.13 10.82
N GLU A 157 6.55 13.84 11.84
CA GLU A 157 7.97 13.51 11.62
C GLU A 157 8.14 12.25 10.76
N PHE A 158 7.22 11.28 10.86
CA PHE A 158 7.17 10.13 9.97
C PHE A 158 6.92 10.54 8.51
N HIS A 159 5.90 11.36 8.27
CA HIS A 159 5.61 11.89 6.94
C HIS A 159 6.84 12.60 6.33
N GLU A 160 7.44 13.51 7.08
CA GLU A 160 8.63 14.26 6.64
C GLU A 160 9.83 13.35 6.39
N LYS A 161 10.15 12.43 7.31
CA LYS A 161 11.31 11.53 7.14
C LYS A 161 11.11 10.55 5.99
N VAL A 162 9.89 10.10 5.70
CA VAL A 162 9.61 9.27 4.51
C VAL A 162 9.71 10.09 3.23
N ARG A 163 9.17 11.32 3.20
CA ARG A 163 9.32 12.26 2.07
C ARG A 163 10.78 12.45 1.70
N ASP A 164 11.60 12.71 2.71
CA ASP A 164 13.03 13.01 2.56
C ASP A 164 13.82 11.73 2.20
N ALA A 165 13.47 10.57 2.76
CA ALA A 165 14.06 9.27 2.42
C ALA A 165 13.80 8.84 0.97
N VAL A 166 12.60 9.13 0.46
CA VAL A 166 12.23 8.88 -0.94
C VAL A 166 12.97 9.81 -1.90
N GLY A 167 13.28 11.03 -1.45
CA GLY A 167 13.82 12.07 -2.29
C GLY A 167 12.83 12.46 -3.39
N LEU A 168 11.57 12.74 -3.02
CA LEU A 168 10.55 13.17 -3.98
C LEU A 168 11.09 14.35 -4.81
N PRO A 169 10.95 14.34 -6.14
CA PRO A 169 11.60 15.32 -6.99
C PRO A 169 11.03 16.72 -6.76
N CYS A 170 11.83 17.59 -6.16
CA CYS A 170 11.57 19.02 -6.13
C CYS A 170 11.58 19.55 -7.56
N PHE A 171 10.40 19.92 -8.09
CA PHE A 171 10.30 20.49 -9.42
C PHE A 171 11.09 21.81 -9.51
N SER A 172 11.85 21.95 -10.59
CA SER A 172 12.23 23.28 -11.08
C SER A 172 10.97 24.07 -11.49
N ALA A 173 11.05 25.41 -11.49
CA ALA A 173 9.94 26.26 -11.94
C ALA A 173 9.46 25.91 -13.38
N GLU A 174 10.38 25.47 -14.25
CA GLU A 174 10.06 24.99 -15.59
C GLU A 174 9.29 23.66 -15.58
N GLU A 175 9.70 22.70 -14.75
CA GLU A 175 9.00 21.41 -14.62
C GLU A 175 7.60 21.61 -14.02
N PHE A 176 7.46 22.48 -13.02
CA PHE A 176 6.16 22.81 -12.43
C PHE A 176 5.23 23.49 -13.44
N ALA A 177 5.74 24.43 -14.25
CA ALA A 177 4.95 25.05 -15.32
C ALA A 177 4.52 24.04 -16.41
N VAL A 178 5.37 23.06 -16.74
CA VAL A 178 4.99 21.96 -17.64
C VAL A 178 3.94 21.05 -16.99
N TYR A 179 4.10 20.72 -15.70
CA TYR A 179 3.15 19.90 -14.94
C TYR A 179 1.76 20.56 -14.87
N GLN A 180 1.67 21.83 -14.43
CA GLN A 180 0.41 22.57 -14.36
C GLN A 180 -0.29 22.62 -15.71
N LYS A 181 0.46 22.95 -16.78
CA LYS A 181 -0.07 22.98 -18.15
C LYS A 181 -0.60 21.61 -18.58
N TRP A 182 0.13 20.54 -18.29
CA TRP A 182 -0.25 19.19 -18.74
C TRP A 182 -1.38 18.59 -17.92
N SER A 183 -1.46 18.90 -16.61
CA SER A 183 -2.62 18.52 -15.80
C SER A 183 -3.89 19.19 -16.34
N GLY A 184 -3.84 20.52 -16.56
CA GLY A 184 -4.93 21.24 -17.23
C GLY A 184 -5.29 20.66 -18.61
N GLU A 185 -4.31 20.45 -19.49
CA GLU A 185 -4.53 19.79 -20.78
C GLU A 185 -5.05 18.34 -20.65
N MET A 186 -4.79 17.63 -19.55
CA MET A 186 -5.25 16.25 -19.34
C MET A 186 -6.75 16.21 -19.07
N PHE A 187 -7.29 17.14 -18.28
CA PHE A 187 -8.68 17.14 -17.80
C PHE A 187 -9.60 18.18 -18.45
N ASP A 188 -9.05 19.10 -19.25
CA ASP A 188 -9.83 20.10 -19.99
C ASP A 188 -11.02 19.48 -20.74
N GLY A 189 -12.21 20.04 -20.51
CA GLY A 189 -13.49 19.60 -21.08
C GLY A 189 -14.09 18.29 -20.53
N LEU A 190 -13.44 17.61 -19.57
CA LEU A 190 -13.84 16.23 -19.21
C LEU A 190 -14.86 16.11 -18.08
N GLN A 191 -15.17 17.19 -17.35
CA GLN A 191 -16.12 17.14 -16.22
C GLN A 191 -17.50 16.61 -16.64
N GLN A 192 -18.10 17.18 -17.70
CA GLN A 192 -19.40 16.74 -18.18
C GLN A 192 -19.35 15.33 -18.79
N LEU A 193 -18.32 15.05 -19.60
CA LEU A 193 -18.12 13.72 -20.20
C LEU A 193 -17.94 12.64 -19.13
N TRP A 194 -17.31 12.93 -17.99
CA TRP A 194 -17.17 11.95 -16.91
C TRP A 194 -18.51 11.60 -16.25
N VAL A 195 -19.48 12.53 -16.23
CA VAL A 195 -20.84 12.30 -15.72
C VAL A 195 -21.70 11.56 -16.75
N ASP A 196 -21.73 12.03 -18.00
CA ASP A 196 -22.67 11.55 -19.01
C ASP A 196 -22.12 10.37 -19.83
N GLU A 197 -20.87 10.48 -20.29
CA GLU A 197 -20.26 9.59 -21.30
C GLU A 197 -18.86 9.11 -20.86
N LEU A 198 -18.79 8.40 -19.74
CA LEU A 198 -17.53 8.00 -19.09
C LEU A 198 -16.52 7.34 -20.06
N SER A 199 -17.02 6.53 -21.01
CA SER A 199 -16.17 5.89 -22.03
C SER A 199 -15.44 6.89 -22.91
N GLU A 200 -16.07 8.02 -23.27
CA GLU A 200 -15.42 9.09 -24.03
C GLU A 200 -14.42 9.87 -23.16
N ALA A 201 -14.76 10.16 -21.90
CA ALA A 201 -13.85 10.81 -20.96
C ALA A 201 -12.56 9.99 -20.78
N VAL A 202 -12.68 8.69 -20.50
CA VAL A 202 -11.53 7.78 -20.35
C VAL A 202 -10.75 7.66 -21.66
N ALA A 203 -11.42 7.46 -22.80
CA ALA A 203 -10.74 7.38 -24.11
C ALA A 203 -9.97 8.67 -24.45
N THR A 204 -10.49 9.83 -24.05
CA THR A 204 -9.85 11.14 -24.26
C THR A 204 -8.59 11.30 -23.41
N VAL A 205 -8.63 10.92 -22.13
CA VAL A 205 -7.44 10.90 -21.25
C VAL A 205 -6.40 9.90 -21.76
N GLU A 206 -6.81 8.68 -22.12
CA GLU A 206 -5.91 7.67 -22.70
C GLU A 206 -5.27 8.18 -24.01
N LYS A 207 -6.01 8.89 -24.86
CA LYS A 207 -5.49 9.49 -26.11
C LYS A 207 -4.49 10.62 -25.85
N ARG A 208 -4.76 11.50 -24.87
CA ARG A 208 -3.85 12.56 -24.39
C ARG A 208 -2.56 11.93 -23.86
N TRP A 209 -2.68 10.97 -22.93
CA TRP A 209 -1.58 10.19 -22.36
C TRP A 209 -0.71 9.52 -23.42
N ASN A 210 -1.31 8.72 -24.32
CA ASN A 210 -0.59 7.98 -25.34
C ASN A 210 0.14 8.92 -26.33
N THR A 211 -0.42 10.10 -26.59
CA THR A 211 0.24 11.13 -27.43
C THR A 211 1.52 11.64 -26.78
N TRP A 212 1.48 12.01 -25.49
CA TRP A 212 2.67 12.44 -24.76
C TRP A 212 3.67 11.29 -24.55
N ASN A 213 3.19 10.10 -24.18
CA ASN A 213 4.05 8.95 -23.92
C ASN A 213 4.87 8.55 -25.18
N ARG A 214 4.23 8.60 -26.36
CA ARG A 214 4.89 8.42 -27.67
C ARG A 214 5.85 9.57 -28.00
N ARG A 215 5.43 10.82 -27.83
CA ARG A 215 6.22 12.02 -28.18
C ARG A 215 7.47 12.20 -27.32
N PHE A 216 7.40 11.82 -26.05
CA PHE A 216 8.47 11.99 -25.06
C PHE A 216 9.01 10.63 -24.58
N GLY A 217 9.10 9.67 -25.50
CA GLY A 217 9.57 8.31 -25.24
C GLY A 217 11.07 8.21 -24.89
N ARG A 218 11.56 6.97 -24.72
CA ARG A 218 12.90 6.67 -24.19
C ARG A 218 14.04 7.48 -24.84
N ARG A 219 14.03 7.64 -26.17
CA ARG A 219 15.12 8.28 -26.94
C ARG A 219 15.10 9.81 -26.99
N CYS A 220 14.06 10.47 -26.49
CA CYS A 220 13.92 11.94 -26.57
C CYS A 220 14.79 12.63 -25.49
N LYS A 221 15.44 13.76 -25.82
CA LYS A 221 16.29 14.55 -24.88
C LYS A 221 15.51 15.52 -23.98
N ASN A 222 14.19 15.43 -23.98
CA ASN A 222 13.29 16.32 -23.25
C ASN A 222 13.14 15.83 -21.80
N LEU A 223 14.01 16.33 -20.89
CA LEU A 223 14.09 15.85 -19.51
C LEU A 223 12.87 16.28 -18.70
N ASN A 224 12.52 17.56 -18.68
CA ASN A 224 11.41 18.11 -17.88
C ASN A 224 10.09 17.38 -18.19
N GLN A 225 9.76 17.16 -19.47
CA GLN A 225 8.57 16.40 -19.89
C GLN A 225 8.63 14.91 -19.53
N LYS A 226 9.82 14.34 -19.35
CA LYS A 226 9.97 12.98 -18.81
C LYS A 226 9.76 12.97 -17.29
N THR A 227 10.28 13.95 -16.54
CA THR A 227 10.00 14.11 -15.10
C THR A 227 8.50 14.20 -14.86
N VAL A 228 7.81 15.08 -15.59
CA VAL A 228 6.35 15.27 -15.48
C VAL A 228 5.57 13.99 -15.84
N LEU A 229 5.97 13.23 -16.87
CA LEU A 229 5.33 11.94 -17.18
C LEU A 229 5.62 10.86 -16.15
N ASP A 230 6.76 10.91 -15.47
CA ASP A 230 7.11 9.98 -14.42
C ASP A 230 6.31 10.31 -13.13
N VAL A 231 6.05 11.61 -12.84
CA VAL A 231 5.14 12.09 -11.79
C VAL A 231 3.68 11.73 -12.08
N LEU A 232 3.14 12.05 -13.26
CA LEU A 232 1.77 11.66 -13.63
C LEU A 232 1.58 10.13 -13.63
N SER A 233 2.65 9.36 -13.91
CA SER A 233 2.63 7.89 -13.77
C SER A 233 2.52 7.42 -12.31
N PHE A 234 3.07 8.20 -11.37
CA PHE A 234 2.95 7.95 -9.93
C PHE A 234 1.58 8.40 -9.41
N GLU A 235 1.09 9.58 -9.80
CA GLU A 235 -0.24 10.08 -9.42
C GLU A 235 -1.36 9.15 -9.89
N SER A 236 -1.29 8.63 -11.11
CA SER A 236 -2.19 7.57 -11.61
C SER A 236 -2.26 6.34 -10.70
N LYS A 237 -1.16 6.05 -9.99
CA LYS A 237 -1.08 4.93 -9.05
C LYS A 237 -1.59 5.29 -7.65
N ALA A 238 -1.30 6.50 -7.18
CA ALA A 238 -1.86 7.03 -5.93
C ALA A 238 -3.39 7.14 -6.05
N ALA A 239 -3.89 7.71 -7.14
CA ALA A 239 -5.29 7.83 -7.47
C ALA A 239 -6.04 6.48 -7.46
N PHE A 240 -5.46 5.43 -8.08
CA PHE A 240 -6.04 4.08 -7.97
C PHE A 240 -6.06 3.54 -6.53
N GLN A 241 -5.07 3.91 -5.70
CA GLN A 241 -5.06 3.52 -4.29
C GLN A 241 -6.08 4.28 -3.44
N GLN A 242 -6.47 5.49 -3.83
CA GLN A 242 -7.64 6.18 -3.26
C GLN A 242 -8.95 5.47 -3.66
N CYS A 243 -9.12 5.06 -4.92
CA CYS A 243 -10.27 4.26 -5.34
C CYS A 243 -10.33 2.90 -4.60
N TYR A 244 -9.18 2.24 -4.43
CA TYR A 244 -9.01 1.03 -3.61
C TYR A 244 -9.45 1.28 -2.15
N SER A 245 -8.99 2.38 -1.54
CA SER A 245 -9.37 2.76 -0.17
C SER A 245 -10.88 2.90 -0.03
N ALA A 246 -11.54 3.61 -0.97
CA ALA A 246 -12.99 3.78 -0.94
C ALA A 246 -13.75 2.45 -1.04
N ALA A 247 -13.27 1.52 -1.88
CA ALA A 247 -13.81 0.16 -1.97
C ALA A 247 -13.63 -0.61 -0.65
N TRP A 248 -12.53 -0.40 0.09
CA TRP A 248 -12.35 -0.97 1.43
C TRP A 248 -13.29 -0.35 2.46
N THR A 249 -13.47 0.97 2.49
CA THR A 249 -14.44 1.64 3.37
C THR A 249 -15.84 1.02 3.27
N ALA A 250 -16.26 0.60 2.09
CA ALA A 250 -17.56 -0.01 1.86
C ALA A 250 -17.68 -1.46 2.39
N ILE A 251 -16.63 -2.29 2.22
CA ILE A 251 -16.69 -3.71 2.59
C ILE A 251 -16.30 -3.98 4.04
N LEU A 252 -15.57 -3.08 4.71
CA LEU A 252 -15.11 -3.32 6.07
C LEU A 252 -16.25 -3.62 7.06
N PRO A 253 -17.36 -2.86 7.10
CA PRO A 253 -18.49 -3.19 7.98
C PRO A 253 -19.10 -4.57 7.71
N GLN A 254 -19.08 -5.03 6.45
CA GLN A 254 -19.58 -6.35 6.06
C GLN A 254 -18.59 -7.48 6.39
N LEU A 255 -17.28 -7.25 6.23
CA LEU A 255 -16.27 -8.25 6.57
C LEU A 255 -16.20 -8.49 8.08
N MET A 256 -16.32 -7.43 8.87
CA MET A 256 -16.09 -7.43 10.30
C MET A 256 -17.36 -7.78 11.11
N SER A 257 -18.50 -8.01 10.47
CA SER A 257 -19.74 -8.39 11.15
C SER A 257 -19.68 -9.77 11.83
N ASP A 258 -18.82 -10.66 11.32
CA ASP A 258 -18.68 -12.05 11.78
C ASP A 258 -17.27 -12.36 12.35
N GLU A 259 -16.39 -11.36 12.47
CA GLU A 259 -14.99 -11.55 12.89
C GLU A 259 -14.76 -11.12 14.36
N GLU A 260 -13.97 -11.91 15.08
CA GLU A 260 -13.64 -11.71 16.49
C GLU A 260 -12.11 -11.80 16.70
N PRO A 261 -11.46 -10.87 17.44
CA PRO A 261 -12.01 -9.65 18.02
C PRO A 261 -12.30 -8.59 16.94
N ARG A 262 -13.51 -8.04 16.97
CA ARG A 262 -14.02 -7.16 15.92
C ARG A 262 -13.26 -5.83 15.84
N GLU A 263 -13.10 -5.13 16.96
CA GLU A 263 -12.54 -3.78 17.02
C GLU A 263 -11.09 -3.76 16.53
N ILE A 264 -10.30 -4.75 16.94
CA ILE A 264 -8.89 -4.92 16.54
C ILE A 264 -8.80 -5.23 15.04
N SER A 265 -9.72 -6.04 14.51
CA SER A 265 -9.77 -6.39 13.09
C SER A 265 -10.19 -5.18 12.23
N GLU A 266 -11.16 -4.39 12.68
CA GLU A 266 -11.55 -3.10 12.09
C GLU A 266 -10.37 -2.11 12.10
N CYS A 267 -9.70 -1.92 13.24
CA CYS A 267 -8.56 -1.00 13.37
C CYS A 267 -7.38 -1.43 12.50
N PHE A 268 -7.01 -2.71 12.53
CA PHE A 268 -5.95 -3.26 11.67
C PHE A 268 -6.27 -3.06 10.19
N HIS A 269 -7.47 -3.40 9.74
CA HIS A 269 -7.80 -3.27 8.32
C HIS A 269 -8.00 -1.81 7.88
N GLY A 270 -8.48 -0.93 8.77
CA GLY A 270 -8.49 0.52 8.57
C GLY A 270 -7.07 1.04 8.30
N LEU A 271 -6.13 0.74 9.20
CA LEU A 271 -4.71 1.10 9.05
C LEU A 271 -4.08 0.49 7.78
N TRP A 272 -4.40 -0.77 7.46
CA TRP A 272 -3.72 -1.52 6.41
C TRP A 272 -4.19 -1.17 5.00
N HIS A 273 -5.48 -0.84 4.82
CA HIS A 273 -6.10 -0.70 3.49
C HIS A 273 -6.63 0.69 3.15
N LEU A 274 -6.81 1.58 4.13
CA LEU A 274 -7.31 2.92 3.86
C LEU A 274 -6.19 3.94 3.60
N ASP A 275 -6.50 4.93 2.78
CA ASP A 275 -5.69 6.12 2.53
C ASP A 275 -5.60 6.96 3.83
N GLN A 276 -4.43 6.93 4.47
CA GLN A 276 -4.20 7.65 5.71
C GLN A 276 -3.91 9.12 5.41
N ARG A 277 -4.81 10.00 5.85
CA ARG A 277 -4.67 11.47 5.74
C ARG A 277 -4.47 12.09 7.10
N ILE A 278 -3.67 13.14 7.16
CA ILE A 278 -3.44 13.96 8.36
C ILE A 278 -3.60 15.43 7.98
N GLU A 279 -4.20 16.22 8.86
CA GLU A 279 -4.27 17.68 8.68
C GLU A 279 -2.86 18.26 8.80
N ASN A 280 -2.44 19.06 7.82
CA ASN A 280 -1.18 19.79 7.89
C ASN A 280 -1.35 21.04 8.79
N PRO A 281 -0.62 21.16 9.92
CA PRO A 281 -0.78 22.28 10.85
C PRO A 281 -0.46 23.67 10.26
N GLU A 282 0.34 23.74 9.19
CA GLU A 282 0.74 25.01 8.57
C GLU A 282 -0.28 25.52 7.55
N SER A 283 -1.00 24.61 6.87
CA SER A 283 -1.89 24.95 5.76
C SER A 283 -3.38 24.66 6.02
N GLY A 284 -3.72 23.86 7.04
CA GLY A 284 -5.09 23.40 7.28
C GLY A 284 -5.64 22.48 6.19
N HIS A 285 -4.77 21.92 5.35
CA HIS A 285 -5.12 20.98 4.29
C HIS A 285 -4.66 19.56 4.63
N ASP A 286 -5.49 18.58 4.28
CA ASP A 286 -5.11 17.16 4.39
C ASP A 286 -3.88 16.85 3.50
N ILE A 287 -2.90 16.18 4.10
CA ILE A 287 -1.79 15.56 3.40
C ILE A 287 -1.85 14.05 3.57
N HIS A 288 -1.51 13.32 2.50
CA HIS A 288 -1.46 11.87 2.54
C HIS A 288 -0.19 11.40 3.26
N LEU A 289 -0.34 10.58 4.30
CA LEU A 289 0.74 10.09 5.15
C LEU A 289 1.89 9.45 4.35
N LEU A 290 1.55 8.54 3.43
CA LEU A 290 2.48 7.87 2.51
C LEU A 290 2.31 8.38 1.06
N HIS A 291 2.14 9.70 0.89
CA HIS A 291 2.09 10.37 -0.42
C HIS A 291 1.05 9.79 -1.41
N GLY A 292 -0.12 9.40 -0.89
CA GLY A 292 -1.24 8.85 -1.65
C GLY A 292 -1.16 7.34 -1.89
N LEU A 293 -0.22 6.65 -1.22
CA LEU A 293 -0.14 5.19 -1.20
C LEU A 293 -0.75 4.62 0.08
N VAL A 294 -1.34 3.44 -0.04
CA VAL A 294 -1.89 2.67 1.09
C VAL A 294 -0.78 1.81 1.70
N LEU A 295 -0.63 1.84 3.02
CA LEU A 295 0.45 1.16 3.77
C LEU A 295 0.57 -0.31 3.36
N GLY A 296 -0.54 -1.06 3.40
CA GLY A 296 -0.57 -2.50 3.10
C GLY A 296 -0.26 -2.89 1.66
N LEU A 297 -0.24 -1.93 0.72
CA LEU A 297 0.16 -2.16 -0.67
C LEU A 297 1.65 -1.89 -0.92
N HIS A 298 2.32 -1.19 0.01
CA HIS A 298 3.74 -0.88 -0.09
C HIS A 298 4.64 -2.02 0.45
N PRO A 299 5.70 -2.42 -0.28
CA PRO A 299 6.50 -3.60 0.09
C PRO A 299 7.20 -3.56 1.45
N ALA A 300 7.56 -2.38 1.97
CA ALA A 300 8.23 -2.26 3.26
C ALA A 300 7.33 -2.73 4.42
N PHE A 301 6.05 -2.37 4.39
CA PHE A 301 5.06 -2.80 5.38
C PHE A 301 4.75 -4.30 5.25
N GLY A 302 4.79 -4.83 4.02
CA GLY A 302 4.78 -6.26 3.77
C GLY A 302 5.99 -7.03 4.35
N LEU A 303 7.12 -6.36 4.59
CA LEU A 303 8.25 -6.88 5.37
C LEU A 303 8.05 -6.66 6.88
N LEU A 304 7.58 -5.48 7.31
CA LEU A 304 7.29 -5.16 8.71
C LEU A 304 6.35 -6.19 9.35
N ILE A 305 5.22 -6.48 8.70
CA ILE A 305 4.26 -7.49 9.18
C ILE A 305 4.80 -8.93 9.02
N ALA A 306 5.93 -9.13 8.34
CA ALA A 306 6.59 -10.43 8.27
C ALA A 306 7.46 -10.72 9.51
N THR A 307 7.92 -9.69 10.23
CA THR A 307 8.80 -9.84 11.41
C THR A 307 8.01 -10.25 12.67
N GLN A 308 8.67 -10.42 13.82
CA GLN A 308 7.99 -10.65 15.10
C GLN A 308 7.69 -9.30 15.77
N THR A 309 8.71 -8.49 16.02
CA THR A 309 8.58 -7.18 16.70
C THR A 309 7.64 -6.25 15.95
N GLY A 310 7.64 -6.29 14.62
CA GLY A 310 6.72 -5.50 13.79
C GLY A 310 5.25 -5.90 13.96
N ARG A 311 4.96 -7.20 14.15
CA ARG A 311 3.60 -7.68 14.41
C ARG A 311 3.12 -7.35 15.82
N GLU A 312 4.02 -7.38 16.79
CA GLU A 312 3.75 -6.93 18.16
C GLU A 312 3.46 -5.43 18.19
N LEU A 313 4.29 -4.59 17.58
CA LEU A 313 4.07 -3.14 17.51
C LEU A 313 2.81 -2.73 16.73
N ILE A 314 2.46 -3.45 15.65
CA ILE A 314 1.16 -3.28 15.00
C ILE A 314 0.04 -3.65 15.98
N GLY A 315 0.14 -4.78 16.69
CA GLY A 315 -0.82 -5.20 17.71
C GLY A 315 -1.03 -4.17 18.83
N ASP A 316 0.06 -3.67 19.40
CA ASP A 316 0.07 -2.59 20.40
C ASP A 316 -0.71 -1.36 19.89
N MET A 317 -0.51 -0.97 18.62
CA MET A 317 -1.20 0.18 18.01
C MET A 317 -2.69 -0.07 17.75
N VAL A 318 -3.06 -1.24 17.22
CA VAL A 318 -4.46 -1.52 16.81
C VAL A 318 -5.35 -1.96 17.96
N SER A 319 -4.78 -2.37 19.10
CA SER A 319 -5.51 -2.72 20.32
C SER A 319 -6.00 -1.49 21.10
N ASP A 320 -5.26 -0.38 21.03
CA ASP A 320 -5.66 0.91 21.59
C ASP A 320 -5.26 2.07 20.66
N PRO A 321 -6.17 2.48 19.74
CA PRO A 321 -5.97 3.64 18.87
C PRO A 321 -5.87 4.99 19.59
N THR A 322 -6.01 5.05 20.92
CA THR A 322 -5.77 6.27 21.72
C THR A 322 -4.38 6.31 22.35
N ASN A 323 -3.65 5.18 22.31
CA ASN A 323 -2.30 5.06 22.86
C ASN A 323 -1.25 5.73 21.93
N ILE A 324 -1.05 7.03 22.12
CA ILE A 324 -0.07 7.84 21.37
C ILE A 324 1.34 7.19 21.40
N PRO A 325 1.90 6.74 22.55
CA PRO A 325 3.18 6.03 22.56
C PRO A 325 3.23 4.78 21.66
N ALA A 326 2.16 3.98 21.59
CA ALA A 326 2.12 2.79 20.73
C ALA A 326 2.10 3.17 19.24
N GLN A 327 1.32 4.18 18.86
CA GLN A 327 1.29 4.73 17.50
C GLN A 327 2.67 5.25 17.08
N GLU A 328 3.33 6.01 17.95
CA GLU A 328 4.64 6.59 17.66
C GLU A 328 5.76 5.54 17.54
N ARG A 329 5.71 4.44 18.31
CA ARG A 329 6.60 3.29 18.11
C ARG A 329 6.32 2.58 16.79
N PHE A 330 5.05 2.42 16.41
CA PHE A 330 4.68 1.86 15.10
C PHE A 330 5.20 2.72 13.94
N PHE A 331 5.10 4.06 14.02
CA PHE A 331 5.62 4.95 12.99
C PHE A 331 7.16 4.89 12.92
N ASN A 332 7.86 4.81 14.05
CA ASN A 332 9.30 4.60 14.06
C ASN A 332 9.70 3.26 13.39
N ALA A 333 9.06 2.15 13.78
CA ALA A 333 9.29 0.83 13.18
C ALA A 333 8.96 0.81 11.67
N SER A 334 7.92 1.54 11.26
CA SER A 334 7.55 1.73 9.86
C SER A 334 8.62 2.47 9.07
N LEU A 335 9.22 3.51 9.65
CA LEU A 335 10.32 4.26 9.03
C LEU A 335 11.58 3.39 8.89
N VAL A 336 11.90 2.58 9.91
CA VAL A 336 13.02 1.62 9.85
C VAL A 336 12.79 0.57 8.77
N ALA A 337 11.58 0.01 8.67
CA ALA A 337 11.20 -0.89 7.59
C ALA A 337 11.31 -0.23 6.21
N PHE A 338 10.97 1.07 6.11
CA PHE A 338 11.10 1.84 4.88
C PHE A 338 12.56 2.02 4.45
N PHE A 339 13.44 2.47 5.35
CA PHE A 339 14.88 2.63 5.07
C PHE A 339 15.56 1.31 4.73
N HIS A 340 15.28 0.25 5.49
CA HIS A 340 15.79 -1.09 5.21
C HIS A 340 15.38 -1.58 3.81
N TYR A 341 14.11 -1.36 3.43
CA TYR A 341 13.62 -1.68 2.10
C TYR A 341 14.32 -0.86 1.00
N ASP A 342 14.51 0.45 1.20
CA ASP A 342 15.20 1.27 0.20
C ASP A 342 16.68 0.93 0.05
N ALA A 343 17.39 0.65 1.15
CA ALA A 343 18.79 0.19 1.12
C ALA A 343 18.94 -1.10 0.29
N ALA A 344 18.04 -2.08 0.50
CA ALA A 344 17.99 -3.31 -0.29
C ALA A 344 17.68 -3.04 -1.77
N ARG A 345 16.78 -2.11 -2.07
CA ARG A 345 16.45 -1.66 -3.44
C ARG A 345 17.63 -0.98 -4.12
N SER A 346 18.32 -0.09 -3.42
CA SER A 346 19.47 0.67 -3.91
C SER A 346 20.64 -0.26 -4.24
N THR A 347 20.94 -1.23 -3.36
CA THR A 347 21.91 -2.30 -3.63
C THR A 347 21.51 -3.15 -4.85
N TYR A 348 20.24 -3.57 -4.96
CA TYR A 348 19.74 -4.30 -6.12
C TYR A 348 19.88 -3.51 -7.43
N ASN A 349 19.57 -2.21 -7.41
CA ASN A 349 19.67 -1.33 -8.57
C ASN A 349 21.13 -1.05 -8.98
N ALA A 350 22.05 -0.91 -8.03
CA ALA A 350 23.48 -0.78 -8.29
C ALA A 350 24.02 -2.05 -8.98
N ASN A 351 23.72 -3.22 -8.43
CA ASN A 351 24.09 -4.50 -9.02
C ASN A 351 23.55 -4.67 -10.44
N ARG A 352 22.31 -4.22 -10.72
CA ARG A 352 21.70 -4.27 -12.06
C ARG A 352 22.22 -3.24 -13.07
N ARG A 353 23.20 -2.40 -12.70
CA ARG A 353 23.91 -1.49 -13.61
C ARG A 353 25.31 -1.99 -13.97
N ASN A 354 25.81 -3.00 -13.26
CA ASN A 354 27.11 -3.63 -13.45
C ASN A 354 27.04 -4.89 -14.36
N PHE A 355 25.86 -5.18 -14.90
CA PHE A 355 25.55 -6.22 -15.90
C PHE A 355 24.67 -5.61 -17.00
#